data_AF-A0A2V7H8K7-F1
#
_entry.id   AF-A0A2V7H8K7-F1
#
_cell.length_a   1.000
_cell.length_b   1.000
_cell.length_c   1.000
_cell.angle_alpha   90.00
_cell.angle_beta   90.00
_cell.angle_gamma   90.00
#
_symmetry.space_group_name_H-M   'P 1'
#
loop_
_entity.id
_entity.type
_entity.pdbx_description
1 polymer ?
#
loop_
_entity_poly.entity_id
_entity_poly.type
_entity_poly.pdbx_seq_one_letter_code
_entity_poly.pdbx_strand_id
1 'polypeptide(L)'
;MPPARKTRLPVRKEPGAPAPTRTTAEPRGDLPPAADLRRTVVIEAIAPNVDGGRYPVKREVGAVFEVSADIFKEGHDVLVAFLL
;
A
#
# COMPACT_ATOMS: atom_id res chain seq x y z
N MET A 1 -27.11 -55.38 7.24
CA MET A 1 -27.08 -53.95 7.59
C MET A 1 -26.16 -53.23 6.61
N PRO A 2 -26.68 -52.45 5.65
CA PRO A 2 -25.86 -51.82 4.61
C PRO A 2 -25.25 -50.49 5.10
N PRO A 3 -24.04 -50.09 4.67
CA PRO A 3 -23.47 -48.79 5.00
C PRO A 3 -24.07 -47.67 4.12
N ALA A 4 -24.44 -46.56 4.77
CA ALA A 4 -25.07 -45.41 4.15
C ALA A 4 -24.15 -44.70 3.15
N ARG A 5 -24.65 -44.50 1.91
CA ARG A 5 -24.02 -43.69 0.87
C ARG A 5 -23.96 -42.22 1.31
N LYS A 6 -22.76 -41.65 1.38
CA LYS A 6 -22.58 -40.20 1.55
C LYS A 6 -22.90 -39.48 0.24
N THR A 7 -24.06 -38.86 0.17
CA THR A 7 -24.45 -38.00 -0.96
C THR A 7 -23.65 -36.71 -0.91
N ARG A 8 -22.77 -36.50 -1.90
CA ARG A 8 -21.98 -35.27 -2.08
C ARG A 8 -22.93 -34.16 -2.56
N LEU A 9 -23.12 -33.10 -1.77
CA LEU A 9 -23.88 -31.91 -2.17
C LEU A 9 -23.18 -31.22 -3.35
N PRO A 10 -23.89 -30.74 -4.38
CA PRO A 10 -23.25 -30.01 -5.47
C PRO A 10 -22.84 -28.62 -4.99
N VAL A 11 -21.53 -28.38 -4.95
CA VAL A 11 -20.94 -27.04 -4.79
C VAL A 11 -21.41 -26.21 -5.98
N ARG A 12 -22.27 -25.22 -5.73
CA ARG A 12 -22.62 -24.21 -6.72
C ARG A 12 -21.34 -23.46 -7.08
N LYS A 13 -20.90 -23.60 -8.33
CA LYS A 13 -19.81 -22.80 -8.92
C LYS A 13 -20.33 -21.36 -9.04
N GLU A 14 -19.79 -20.44 -8.26
CA GLU A 14 -20.01 -19.02 -8.47
C GLU A 14 -19.41 -18.63 -9.84
N PRO A 15 -20.15 -17.87 -10.68
CA PRO A 15 -19.62 -17.42 -11.96
C PRO A 15 -18.45 -16.46 -11.71
N GLY A 16 -17.35 -16.68 -12.41
CA GLY A 16 -16.09 -15.97 -12.23
C GLY A 16 -16.26 -14.45 -12.27
N ALA A 17 -15.66 -13.79 -11.28
CA ALA A 17 -15.44 -12.36 -11.31
C ALA A 17 -14.74 -11.99 -12.63
N PRO A 18 -15.21 -10.97 -13.36
CA PRO A 18 -14.50 -10.53 -14.55
C PRO A 18 -13.11 -10.04 -14.12
N ALA A 19 -12.08 -10.50 -14.85
CA ALA A 19 -10.72 -10.00 -14.71
C ALA A 19 -10.73 -8.46 -14.74
N PRO A 20 -9.91 -7.76 -13.93
CA PRO A 20 -9.84 -6.31 -14.00
C PRO A 20 -9.37 -5.94 -15.40
N THR A 21 -10.29 -5.39 -16.19
CA THR A 21 -10.02 -4.80 -17.50
C THR A 21 -8.85 -3.84 -17.29
N ARG A 22 -7.73 -4.12 -17.97
CA ARG A 22 -6.58 -3.20 -18.05
C ARG A 22 -7.10 -1.94 -18.72
N THR A 23 -7.53 -0.97 -17.93
CA THR A 23 -7.77 0.39 -18.41
C THR A 23 -6.45 0.89 -18.95
N THR A 24 -6.36 0.98 -20.27
CA THR A 24 -5.31 1.72 -20.96
C THR A 24 -5.25 3.11 -20.33
N ALA A 25 -4.16 3.39 -19.62
CA ALA A 25 -3.93 4.69 -19.03
C ALA A 25 -3.69 5.67 -20.19
N GLU A 26 -4.68 6.50 -20.48
CA GLU A 26 -4.47 7.67 -21.31
C GLU A 26 -3.47 8.59 -20.61
N PRO A 27 -2.54 9.21 -21.36
CA PRO A 27 -1.61 10.15 -20.74
C PRO A 27 -2.46 11.33 -20.27
N ARG A 28 -2.67 11.44 -18.95
CA ARG A 28 -3.18 12.67 -18.34
C ARG A 28 -2.10 13.74 -18.50
N GLY A 29 -2.08 14.34 -19.68
CA GLY A 29 -1.40 15.58 -19.97
C GLY A 29 -2.13 16.68 -19.21
N ASP A 30 -1.54 17.08 -18.09
CA ASP A 30 -1.45 18.44 -17.55
C ASP A 30 -0.79 18.38 -16.17
N LEU A 31 0.39 17.75 -16.11
CA LEU A 31 1.28 17.96 -14.98
C LEU A 31 2.00 19.28 -15.25
N PRO A 32 1.99 20.25 -14.31
CA PRO A 32 2.81 21.44 -14.45
C PRO A 32 4.27 21.01 -14.71
N PRO A 33 5.02 21.75 -15.54
CA PRO A 33 6.40 21.40 -15.84
C PRO A 33 7.14 21.20 -14.52
N ALA A 34 7.88 20.09 -14.42
CA ALA A 34 8.61 19.62 -13.24
C ALA A 34 9.65 20.62 -12.66
N ALA A 35 9.63 21.88 -13.11
CA ALA A 35 10.54 22.96 -12.79
C ALA A 35 10.42 23.48 -11.35
N ASP A 36 9.29 23.25 -10.67
CA ASP A 36 9.10 23.61 -9.25
C ASP A 36 9.14 22.40 -8.30
N LEU A 37 9.65 21.25 -8.73
CA LEU A 37 9.92 20.10 -7.85
C LEU A 37 11.21 20.26 -7.03
N ARG A 38 11.53 21.49 -6.60
CA ARG A 38 12.46 21.66 -5.47
C ARG A 38 11.70 21.18 -4.25
N ARG A 39 11.66 19.86 -4.03
CA ARG A 39 11.21 19.25 -2.79
C ARG A 39 12.08 19.85 -1.69
N THR A 40 11.59 20.92 -1.08
CA THR A 40 12.35 21.67 -0.08
C THR A 40 12.39 20.88 1.22
N VAL A 41 11.43 19.98 1.40
CA VAL A 41 11.34 19.03 2.50
C VAL A 41 11.92 17.68 2.05
N VAL A 42 12.93 17.21 2.77
CA VAL A 42 13.54 15.89 2.66
C VAL A 42 12.94 15.00 3.74
N ILE A 43 12.59 13.78 3.35
CA ILE A 43 12.13 12.71 4.25
C ILE A 43 13.04 11.51 4.02
N GLU A 44 13.75 11.07 5.05
CA GLU A 44 14.69 9.97 4.97
C GLU A 44 14.68 9.09 6.22
N ALA A 45 15.56 8.07 6.24
CA ALA A 45 15.75 7.15 7.37
C ALA A 45 14.45 6.56 7.95
N ILE A 46 13.47 6.27 7.09
CA ILE A 46 12.16 5.75 7.53
C ILE A 46 12.33 4.42 8.25
N ALA A 47 11.77 4.34 9.45
CA ALA A 47 11.74 3.14 10.27
C ALA A 47 10.32 2.85 10.79
N PRO A 48 9.95 1.58 10.98
CA PRO A 48 10.73 0.38 10.64
C PRO A 48 10.74 0.09 9.13
N ASN A 49 11.83 -0.50 8.64
CA ASN A 49 12.02 -0.90 7.25
C ASN A 49 12.72 -2.28 7.19
N VAL A 50 12.29 -3.16 6.29
CA VAL A 50 12.95 -4.46 6.02
C VAL A 50 13.60 -4.42 4.63
N ASP A 51 14.91 -4.62 4.59
CA ASP A 51 15.73 -4.67 3.37
C ASP A 51 15.49 -3.50 2.39
N GLY A 52 15.45 -2.27 2.90
CA GLY A 52 15.24 -1.08 2.09
C GLY A 52 13.84 -1.00 1.47
N GLY A 53 12.83 -1.61 2.10
CA GLY A 53 11.46 -1.69 1.63
C GLY A 53 11.21 -2.85 0.69
N ARG A 54 12.19 -3.73 0.50
CA ARG A 54 12.04 -4.93 -0.33
C ARG A 54 11.01 -5.90 0.24
N TYR A 55 10.85 -5.92 1.56
CA TYR A 55 9.85 -6.74 2.24
C TYR A 55 8.97 -5.89 3.16
N PRO A 56 7.69 -6.29 3.34
CA PRO A 56 6.79 -5.59 4.24
C PRO A 56 7.19 -5.83 5.70
N VAL A 57 6.97 -4.81 6.53
CA VAL A 57 7.06 -4.96 7.98
C VAL A 57 5.81 -5.71 8.47
N LYS A 58 6.02 -6.71 9.31
CA LYS A 58 4.94 -7.43 9.98
C LYS A 58 4.52 -6.68 11.25
N ARG A 59 3.23 -6.67 11.56
CA ARG A 59 2.68 -6.20 12.83
C ARG A 59 1.53 -7.09 13.28
N GLU A 60 1.25 -7.09 14.57
CA GLU A 60 0.09 -7.79 15.14
C GLU A 60 -1.16 -6.89 15.12
N VAL A 61 -2.33 -7.54 15.04
CA VAL A 61 -3.60 -6.82 15.09
C VAL A 61 -3.81 -6.29 16.50
N GLY A 62 -4.15 -5.00 16.61
CA GLY A 62 -4.38 -4.33 17.90
C GLY A 62 -3.11 -3.86 18.61
N ALA A 63 -1.93 -4.22 18.13
CA ALA A 63 -0.68 -3.70 18.66
C ALA A 63 -0.43 -2.25 18.22
N VAL A 64 0.19 -1.47 19.10
CA VAL A 64 0.75 -0.15 18.76
C VAL A 64 1.95 -0.36 17.86
N PHE A 65 2.00 0.37 16.75
CA PHE A 65 3.06 0.27 15.76
C PHE A 65 3.64 1.66 15.52
N GLU A 66 4.86 1.87 16.01
CA GLU A 66 5.57 3.13 15.88
C GLU A 66 6.21 3.25 14.49
N VAL A 67 6.04 4.41 13.86
CA VAL A 67 6.67 4.78 12.59
C VAL A 67 7.40 6.09 12.78
N SER A 68 8.66 6.12 12.38
CA SER A 68 9.53 7.29 12.47
C SER A 68 10.21 7.57 11.13
N ALA A 69 10.59 8.83 10.92
CA ALA A 69 11.36 9.27 9.78
C ALA A 69 12.09 10.57 10.13
N ASP A 70 13.22 10.79 9.49
CA ASP A 70 13.94 12.06 9.57
C ASP A 70 13.34 13.01 8.53
N ILE A 71 12.80 14.15 9.00
CA ILE A 71 12.11 15.12 8.16
C ILE A 71 12.74 16.50 8.40
N PHE A 72 13.29 17.10 7.34
CA PHE A 72 13.93 18.40 7.43
C PHE A 72 13.77 19.21 6.15
N LYS A 73 13.99 20.52 6.24
CA LYS A 73 13.87 21.46 5.14
C LYS A 73 14.92 22.56 5.27
N GLU A 74 15.37 23.11 4.14
CA GLU A 74 16.15 24.35 4.13
C GLU A 74 15.30 25.55 4.57
N GLY A 75 15.78 26.30 5.57
CA GLY A 75 15.09 27.45 6.16
C GLY A 75 14.66 27.20 7.61
N HIS A 76 13.71 28.01 8.10
CA HIS A 76 13.26 27.99 9.51
C HIS A 76 11.75 27.75 9.65
N ASP A 77 11.10 27.27 8.59
CA ASP A 77 9.67 27.01 8.62
C ASP A 77 9.36 25.85 9.56
N VAL A 78 8.23 25.96 10.27
CA VAL A 78 7.72 24.89 11.12
C VAL A 78 7.16 23.76 10.25
N LEU A 79 7.58 22.53 10.51
CA LEU A 79 7.16 21.34 9.78
C LEU A 79 6.05 20.58 10.52
N VAL A 80 5.14 19.98 9.77
CA VAL A 80 4.08 19.07 10.27
C VAL A 80 4.10 17.81 9.43
N ALA A 81 3.96 16.65 10.08
CA ALA A 81 3.94 15.34 9.43
C ALA A 81 2.66 14.59 9.79
N PHE A 82 2.17 13.79 8.84
CA PHE A 82 1.02 12.92 9.02
C PHE A 82 1.37 11.50 8.56
N LEU A 83 0.88 10.51 9.28
CA LEU A 83 0.93 9.11 8.90
C LEU A 83 -0.46 8.71 8.36
N LEU A 84 -0.53 8.19 7.13
CA LEU A 84 -1.76 7.87 6.40
C LEU A 84 -2.12 6.39 6.48
#